data_AF-A0AAD7CRL8-F1
#
_entry.id   AF-A0AAD7CRL8-F1
#
_cell.length_a   1.000
_cell.length_b   1.000
_cell.length_c   1.000
_cell.angle_alpha   90.00
_cell.angle_beta   90.00
_cell.angle_gamma   90.00
#
_symmetry.space_group_name_H-M   'P 1'
#
loop_
_entity.id
_entity.type
_entity.pdbx_description
1 polymer ?
#
loop_
_entity_poly.entity_id
_entity_poly.type
_entity_poly.pdbx_seq_one_letter_code
_entity_poly.pdbx_strand_id
1 'polypeptide(L)'
;WADPTLANYGSAVDWLLTFCTAEGVPKHFQLPADELVLCAFTASSTGAHAGSTARNNISALKVWHAAQNAEWKGGSRLHYVLDGVDHLTSESSKQPPRPPISSTMLRALYDGSDFSDPRDAVVFAAACVVFWG
;
A
#
# COMPACT_ATOMS: atom_id res chain seq x y z
N TRP A 1 5.73 12.74 12.88
CA TRP A 1 5.06 11.78 11.98
C TRP A 1 4.62 12.59 10.78
N ALA A 2 4.86 12.15 9.54
CA ALA A 2 4.50 12.93 8.35
C ALA A 2 2.97 12.89 8.13
N ASP A 3 2.36 14.03 7.83
CA ASP A 3 0.91 14.19 7.68
C ASP A 3 0.21 13.19 6.73
N PRO A 4 0.74 12.85 5.54
CA PRO A 4 0.10 11.88 4.65
C PRO A 4 0.13 10.44 5.21
N THR A 5 1.11 10.12 6.06
CA THR A 5 1.20 8.80 6.70
C THR A 5 0.09 8.63 7.74
N LEU A 6 -0.25 9.71 8.47
CA LEU A 6 -1.39 9.75 9.40
C LEU A 6 -2.74 9.64 8.68
N ALA A 7 -2.90 10.33 7.55
CA ALA A 7 -4.13 10.29 6.76
C ALA A 7 -4.45 8.87 6.24
N ASN A 8 -3.43 8.15 5.74
CA ASN A 8 -3.59 6.77 5.28
C ASN A 8 -4.05 5.81 6.39
N TYR A 9 -3.65 6.05 7.65
CA TYR A 9 -4.10 5.22 8.77
C TYR A 9 -5.59 5.41 9.07
N GLY A 10 -6.08 6.65 8.97
CA GLY A 10 -7.52 6.94 9.12
C GLY A 10 -8.35 6.22 8.05
N SER A 11 -7.89 6.21 6.80
CA SER A 11 -8.58 5.52 5.70
C SER A 11 -8.66 4.00 5.91
N ALA A 12 -7.60 3.36 6.42
CA ALA A 12 -7.63 1.92 6.70
C ALA A 12 -8.66 1.54 7.78
N VAL A 13 -8.82 2.39 8.80
CA VAL A 13 -9.85 2.22 9.84
C VAL A 13 -11.24 2.43 9.26
N ASP A 14 -11.45 3.46 8.45
CA ASP A 14 -12.74 3.74 7.81
C ASP A 14 -13.20 2.57 6.92
N TRP A 15 -12.28 1.99 6.14
CA TRP A 15 -12.55 0.79 5.35
C TRP A 15 -12.91 -0.41 6.22
N LEU A 16 -12.21 -0.62 7.34
CA LEU A 16 -12.54 -1.69 8.28
C LEU A 16 -13.95 -1.49 8.86
N LEU A 17 -14.31 -0.27 9.26
CA LEU A 17 -15.62 0.03 9.83
C LEU A 17 -16.75 -0.10 8.79
N THR A 18 -16.50 0.31 7.55
CA THR A 18 -17.44 0.11 6.44
C THR A 18 -17.66 -1.37 6.18
N PHE A 19 -16.58 -2.17 6.14
CA PHE A 19 -16.67 -3.63 6.05
C PHE A 19 -17.47 -4.23 7.21
N CYS A 20 -17.16 -3.84 8.45
CA CYS A 20 -17.88 -4.32 9.63
C CYS A 20 -19.37 -3.97 9.60
N THR A 21 -19.72 -2.80 9.05
CA THR A 21 -21.11 -2.36 8.89
C THR A 21 -21.83 -3.20 7.83
N ALA A 22 -21.16 -3.51 6.71
CA ALA A 22 -21.71 -4.33 5.65
C ALA A 22 -21.95 -5.79 6.10
N GLU A 23 -21.01 -6.36 6.87
CA GLU A 23 -21.08 -7.74 7.37
C GLU A 23 -21.88 -7.90 8.68
N GLY A 24 -22.42 -6.80 9.24
CA GLY A 24 -23.19 -6.83 10.49
C GLY A 24 -22.38 -7.21 11.73
N VAL A 25 -21.06 -6.94 11.72
CA VAL A 25 -20.16 -7.27 12.84
C VAL A 25 -20.54 -6.42 14.06
N PRO A 26 -20.77 -7.04 15.24
CA PRO A 26 -21.07 -6.29 16.46
C PRO A 26 -19.94 -5.32 16.85
N LYS A 27 -20.29 -4.12 17.33
CA LYS A 27 -19.32 -3.05 17.67
C LYS A 27 -18.18 -3.47 18.60
N HIS A 28 -18.42 -4.42 19.51
CA HIS A 28 -17.41 -4.91 20.45
C HIS A 28 -16.32 -5.78 19.81
N PHE A 29 -16.52 -6.27 18.58
CA PHE A 29 -15.51 -6.97 17.80
C PHE A 29 -14.81 -6.08 16.77
N GLN A 30 -15.33 -4.86 16.53
CA GLN A 30 -14.80 -3.95 15.51
C GLN A 30 -13.50 -3.29 15.97
N LEU A 31 -13.47 -2.77 17.21
CA LEU A 31 -12.33 -2.05 17.79
C LEU A 31 -12.24 -2.30 19.32
N PRO A 32 -11.08 -2.73 19.85
CA PRO A 32 -9.93 -3.29 19.12
C PRO A 32 -10.34 -4.52 18.30
N ALA A 33 -9.91 -4.53 17.04
CA ALA A 33 -10.37 -5.51 16.06
C ALA A 33 -9.96 -6.93 16.48
N ASP A 34 -10.93 -7.84 16.54
CA ASP A 34 -10.65 -9.24 16.82
C ASP A 34 -9.88 -9.91 15.66
N GLU A 35 -9.08 -10.93 15.95
CA GLU A 35 -8.31 -11.64 14.92
C GLU A 35 -9.22 -12.16 13.79
N LEU A 36 -10.41 -12.66 14.14
CA LEU A 36 -11.37 -13.15 13.15
C LEU A 36 -11.89 -12.05 12.23
N VAL A 37 -12.13 -10.85 12.77
CA VAL A 37 -12.59 -9.69 11.98
C VAL A 37 -11.46 -9.22 11.06
N LEU A 38 -10.22 -9.19 11.55
CA LEU A 38 -9.04 -8.89 10.73
C LEU A 38 -8.84 -9.91 9.60
N CYS A 39 -9.04 -11.20 9.89
CA CYS A 39 -8.98 -12.26 8.88
C CYS A 39 -10.08 -12.10 7.83
N ALA A 40 -11.33 -11.87 8.24
CA ALA A 40 -12.44 -11.68 7.32
C ALA A 40 -12.26 -10.44 6.44
N PHE A 41 -11.79 -9.33 7.01
CA PHE A 41 -11.45 -8.11 6.29
C PHE A 41 -10.29 -8.30 5.30
N THR A 42 -9.27 -9.07 5.69
CA THR A 42 -8.16 -9.39 4.79
C THR A 42 -8.65 -10.26 3.64
N ALA A 43 -9.45 -11.28 3.93
CA ALA A 43 -10.00 -12.19 2.93
C ALA A 43 -10.96 -11.49 1.96
N SER A 44 -11.72 -10.48 2.40
CA SER A 44 -12.60 -9.69 1.51
C SER A 44 -11.81 -8.84 0.51
N SER A 45 -10.52 -8.60 0.77
CA SER A 45 -9.63 -7.89 -0.16
C SER A 45 -9.08 -8.80 -1.28
N THR A 46 -9.32 -10.12 -1.21
CA THR A 46 -8.84 -11.10 -2.20
C THR A 46 -9.40 -10.79 -3.59
N GLY A 47 -8.52 -10.69 -4.58
CA GLY A 47 -8.90 -10.49 -5.99
C GLY A 47 -9.37 -9.07 -6.35
N ALA A 48 -9.72 -8.23 -5.37
CA ALA A 48 -10.08 -6.83 -5.58
C ALA A 48 -8.84 -5.91 -5.64
N HIS A 49 -7.81 -6.22 -4.85
CA HIS A 49 -6.58 -5.43 -4.75
C HIS A 49 -5.34 -6.31 -4.80
N ALA A 50 -4.18 -5.70 -5.06
CA ALA A 50 -2.90 -6.38 -4.90
C ALA A 50 -2.74 -6.83 -3.44
N GLY A 51 -2.20 -8.03 -3.19
CA GLY A 51 -1.95 -8.51 -1.83
C GLY A 51 -1.05 -7.58 -1.00
N SER A 52 -0.17 -6.81 -1.65
CA SER A 52 0.58 -5.71 -1.02
C SER A 52 -0.33 -4.65 -0.37
N THR A 53 -1.49 -4.36 -0.96
CA THR A 53 -2.47 -3.42 -0.41
C THR A 53 -3.11 -3.98 0.85
N ALA A 54 -3.46 -5.28 0.87
CA ALA A 54 -4.00 -5.94 2.05
C ALA A 54 -2.99 -5.88 3.22
N ARG A 55 -1.71 -6.19 2.96
CA ARG A 55 -0.63 -6.09 3.97
C ARG A 55 -0.43 -4.65 4.46
N ASN A 56 -0.52 -3.66 3.57
CA ASN A 56 -0.43 -2.25 3.94
C ASN A 56 -1.59 -1.82 4.84
N ASN A 57 -2.83 -2.25 4.53
CA ASN A 57 -4.01 -1.96 5.36
C ASN A 57 -3.88 -2.57 6.75
N ILE A 58 -3.47 -3.84 6.86
CA ILE A 58 -3.25 -4.49 8.16
C ILE A 58 -2.13 -3.79 8.96
N SER A 59 -1.07 -3.36 8.29
CA SER A 59 0.02 -2.60 8.93
C SER A 59 -0.48 -1.24 9.44
N ALA A 60 -1.29 -0.54 8.65
CA ALA A 60 -1.93 0.71 9.04
C ALA A 60 -2.84 0.54 10.25
N LEU A 61 -3.66 -0.52 10.27
CA LEU A 61 -4.51 -0.86 11.42
C LEU A 61 -3.69 -1.15 12.67
N LYS A 62 -2.57 -1.89 12.55
CA LYS A 62 -1.68 -2.18 13.68
C LYS A 62 -1.07 -0.91 14.26
N VAL A 63 -0.63 0.02 13.42
CA VAL A 63 -0.11 1.32 13.84
C VAL A 63 -1.19 2.14 14.51
N TRP A 64 -2.41 2.16 13.98
CA TRP A 64 -3.54 2.85 14.59
C TRP A 64 -3.85 2.29 15.99
N HIS A 65 -3.88 0.96 16.17
CA HIS A 65 -4.08 0.34 17.48
C HIS A 65 -2.98 0.75 18.47
N ALA A 66 -1.71 0.76 18.04
CA ALA A 66 -0.60 1.23 18.87
C ALA A 66 -0.75 2.72 19.26
N ALA A 67 -1.19 3.57 18.33
CA ALA A 67 -1.42 4.99 18.60
C ALA A 67 -2.57 5.23 19.60
N GLN A 68 -3.59 4.36 19.60
CA GLN A 68 -4.71 4.42 20.54
C GLN A 68 -4.46 3.68 21.86
N ASN A 69 -3.26 3.13 22.08
CA ASN A 69 -2.97 2.22 23.19
C ASN A 69 -3.96 1.04 23.29
N ALA A 70 -4.49 0.60 22.15
CA ALA A 70 -5.41 -0.52 22.05
C ALA A 70 -4.64 -1.82 21.82
N GLU A 71 -5.13 -2.91 22.41
CA GLU A 71 -4.53 -4.24 22.23
C GLU A 71 -4.59 -4.67 20.76
N TRP A 72 -3.46 -5.12 20.21
CA TRP A 72 -3.40 -5.74 18.89
C TRP A 72 -3.66 -7.24 19.00
N LYS A 73 -4.79 -7.70 18.47
CA LYS A 73 -5.19 -9.12 18.52
C LYS A 73 -4.79 -9.95 17.29
N GLY A 74 -4.08 -9.37 16.32
CA GLY A 74 -3.66 -10.10 15.12
C GLY A 74 -2.57 -11.14 15.44
N GLY A 75 -2.85 -12.41 15.18
CA GLY A 75 -1.98 -13.55 15.45
C GLY A 75 -1.61 -14.35 14.19
N SER A 76 -1.35 -15.65 14.37
CA SER A 76 -0.90 -16.52 13.28
C SER A 76 -1.95 -16.77 12.21
N ARG A 77 -3.25 -16.72 12.54
CA ARG A 77 -4.32 -16.94 11.55
C ARG A 77 -4.33 -15.80 10.54
N LEU A 78 -4.18 -14.57 11.02
CA LEU A 78 -4.08 -13.40 10.16
C LEU A 78 -2.89 -13.51 9.19
N HIS A 79 -1.75 -14.05 9.64
CA HIS A 79 -0.59 -14.29 8.78
C HIS A 79 -0.91 -15.27 7.65
N TYR A 80 -1.51 -16.42 7.97
CA TYR A 80 -1.88 -17.41 6.95
C TYR A 80 -2.91 -16.86 5.96
N VAL A 81 -3.86 -16.05 6.42
CA VAL A 81 -4.82 -15.39 5.53
C VAL A 81 -4.11 -14.40 4.61
N LEU A 82 -3.20 -13.57 5.13
CA LEU A 82 -2.41 -12.64 4.31
C LEU A 82 -1.60 -13.37 3.24
N ASP A 83 -0.93 -14.47 3.60
CA ASP A 83 -0.19 -15.29 2.64
C ASP A 83 -1.14 -15.88 1.59
N GLY A 84 -2.30 -16.38 2.02
CA GLY A 84 -3.34 -16.85 1.11
C GLY A 84 -3.81 -15.78 0.12
N VAL A 85 -4.04 -14.55 0.58
CA VAL A 85 -4.42 -13.41 -0.27
C VAL A 85 -3.30 -13.08 -1.26
N ASP A 86 -2.04 -13.06 -0.83
CA ASP A 86 -0.90 -12.85 -1.71
C ASP A 86 -0.80 -13.94 -2.80
N HIS A 87 -1.02 -15.20 -2.44
CA HIS A 87 -1.01 -16.32 -3.38
C HIS A 87 -2.18 -16.31 -4.36
N LEU A 88 -3.35 -15.84 -3.92
CA LEU A 88 -4.56 -15.73 -4.75
C LEU A 88 -4.60 -14.43 -5.56
N THR A 89 -3.70 -13.48 -5.27
CA THR A 89 -3.59 -12.24 -6.04
C THR A 89 -3.15 -12.58 -7.47
N SER A 90 -3.98 -12.21 -8.44
CA SER A 90 -3.67 -12.44 -9.85
C SER A 90 -2.37 -11.74 -10.26
N GLU A 91 -1.59 -12.39 -11.13
CA GLU A 91 -0.38 -11.80 -11.72
C GLU A 91 -0.66 -10.45 -12.41
N SER A 92 -1.89 -10.24 -12.89
CA SER A 92 -2.38 -8.97 -13.45
C SER A 92 -2.32 -7.80 -12.46
N SER A 93 -2.44 -8.08 -11.15
CA SER A 93 -2.36 -7.06 -10.10
C SER A 93 -0.93 -6.77 -9.66
N LYS A 94 0.03 -7.63 -10.01
CA LYS A 94 1.45 -7.41 -9.74
C LYS A 94 2.01 -6.50 -10.82
N GLN A 95 2.34 -5.26 -10.47
CA GLN A 95 3.06 -4.40 -11.41
C GLN A 95 4.41 -5.05 -11.75
N PRO A 96 4.75 -5.20 -13.04
CA PRO A 96 6.09 -5.64 -13.40
C PRO A 96 7.10 -4.64 -12.84
N PRO A 97 8.32 -5.09 -12.51
CA PRO A 97 9.41 -4.19 -12.16
C PRO A 97 9.49 -3.09 -13.20
N ARG A 98 9.63 -1.83 -12.76
CA ARG A 98 9.76 -0.72 -13.71
C ARG A 98 10.95 -0.99 -14.61
N PRO A 99 10.81 -0.90 -15.94
CA PRO A 99 11.92 -1.11 -16.84
C PRO A 99 13.03 -0.09 -16.53
N PRO A 100 14.31 -0.45 -16.76
CA PRO A 100 15.40 0.51 -16.66
C PRO A 100 15.15 1.68 -17.63
N ILE A 101 15.72 2.83 -17.31
CA ILE A 101 15.70 3.99 -18.20
C ILE A 101 16.29 3.54 -19.54
N SER A 102 15.59 3.78 -20.64
CA SER A 102 16.09 3.48 -21.98
C SER A 102 16.73 4.73 -22.60
N SER A 103 17.60 4.52 -23.59
CA SER A 103 18.16 5.62 -24.39
C SER A 103 17.10 6.41 -25.13
N THR A 104 15.96 5.78 -25.48
CA THR A 104 14.81 6.46 -26.08
C THR A 104 14.10 7.38 -25.09
N MET A 105 13.97 6.98 -23.82
CA MET A 105 13.44 7.85 -22.76
C MET A 105 14.37 9.03 -22.50
N LEU A 106 15.69 8.82 -22.48
CA LEU A 106 16.66 9.91 -22.36
C LEU A 106 16.60 10.89 -23.54
N ARG A 107 16.47 10.38 -24.77
CA ARG A 107 16.32 11.24 -25.95
C ARG A 107 15.03 12.05 -25.90
N ALA A 108 13.91 11.44 -25.54
CA ALA A 108 12.65 12.15 -25.38
C ALA A 108 12.72 13.22 -24.27
N LEU A 109 13.44 12.94 -23.17
CA LEU A 109 13.68 13.90 -22.11
C LEU A 109 14.54 15.07 -22.61
N TYR A 110 15.61 14.79 -23.36
CA TYR A 110 16.49 15.81 -23.94
C TYR A 110 15.73 16.74 -24.90
N ASP A 111 14.93 16.16 -25.80
CA ASP A 111 14.19 16.92 -26.82
C ASP A 111 13.10 17.82 -26.21
N GLY A 112 12.58 17.46 -25.02
CA GLY A 112 11.57 18.21 -24.29
C GLY A 112 12.09 19.15 -23.20
N SER A 113 13.41 19.20 -22.97
CA SER A 113 14.03 20.01 -21.90
C SER A 113 14.49 21.37 -22.42
N ASP A 114 14.23 22.43 -21.66
CA ASP A 114 14.88 23.73 -21.89
C ASP A 114 16.16 23.80 -21.06
N PHE A 115 17.32 23.62 -21.70
CA PHE A 115 18.62 23.70 -21.02
C PHE A 115 19.00 25.12 -20.57
N SER A 116 18.19 26.11 -20.87
CA SER A 116 18.29 27.46 -20.28
C SER A 116 17.69 27.49 -18.86
N ASP A 117 16.80 26.54 -18.51
CA ASP A 117 16.28 26.34 -17.15
C ASP A 117 17.21 25.36 -16.38
N PRO A 118 17.81 25.80 -15.26
CA PRO A 118 18.62 24.93 -14.40
C PRO A 118 17.89 23.68 -13.91
N ARG A 119 16.56 23.71 -13.78
CA ARG A 119 15.76 22.57 -13.32
C ARG A 119 15.80 21.43 -14.32
N ASP A 120 15.55 21.74 -15.59
CA ASP A 120 15.53 20.77 -16.69
C ASP A 120 16.94 20.19 -16.90
N ALA A 121 17.97 21.04 -16.82
CA ALA A 121 19.37 20.59 -16.88
C ALA A 121 19.72 19.59 -15.76
N VAL A 122 19.28 19.83 -14.53
CA VAL A 122 19.53 18.93 -13.39
C VAL A 122 18.72 17.63 -13.51
N VAL A 123 17.46 17.69 -13.95
CA VAL A 123 16.63 16.49 -14.18
C VAL A 123 17.26 15.61 -15.25
N PHE A 124 17.74 16.20 -16.35
CA PHE A 124 18.43 15.45 -17.41
C PHE A 124 19.76 14.84 -16.90
N ALA A 125 20.57 15.61 -16.18
CA ALA A 125 21.82 15.10 -15.61
C ALA A 125 21.59 13.94 -14.62
N ALA A 126 20.56 14.03 -13.77
CA ALA A 126 20.19 12.94 -12.86
C ALA A 126 19.75 11.68 -13.62
N ALA A 127 18.98 11.85 -14.70
CA ALA A 127 18.58 10.74 -15.56
C ALA A 127 19.81 10.06 -16.23
N CYS A 128 20.80 10.85 -16.67
CA CYS A 128 22.06 10.33 -17.18
C CYS A 128 22.82 9.53 -16.12
N VAL A 129 22.94 10.05 -14.89
CA VAL A 129 23.63 9.33 -13.80
C VAL A 129 22.94 7.99 -13.50
N VAL A 130 21.61 7.93 -13.52
CA VAL A 130 20.87 6.66 -13.30
C VAL A 130 20.99 5.70 -14.47
N PHE A 131 21.21 6.19 -15.69
CA PHE A 131 21.37 5.35 -16.88
C PHE A 131 22.80 4.79 -17.05
N TRP A 132 23.83 5.57 -16.71
CA TRP A 132 25.25 5.19 -16.89
C TRP A 132 26.00 4.87 -15.59
N GLY A 133 25.45 5.18 -14.41
CA GLY A 133 26.05 4.93 -13.10
C GLY A 133 25.67 3.57 -12.53
#